data_AF-K9BSY9-F1
#
_entry.id   AF-K9BSY9-F1
#
_cell.length_a   1.000
_cell.length_b   1.000
_cell.length_c   1.000
_cell.angle_alpha   90.00
_cell.angle_beta   90.00
_cell.angle_gamma   90.00
#
_symmetry.space_group_name_H-M   'P 1'
#
loop_
_entity.id
_entity.type
_entity.pdbx_description
1 polymer ?
#
loop_
_entity_poly.entity_id
_entity_poly.type
_entity_poly.pdbx_seq_one_letter_code
_entity_poly.pdbx_strand_id
1 'polypeptide(L)'
;MNKRSLTIGVIVTAIWIAIIVFIYLFTGLEHPKSLNELGDFLAGVFAPIAFFWLILGYMQQGKQLEQNTKALEQQEIALQLQIDEMREGIKQQVELVQLQRQQLDEQHKMLEPRFIISQSKVDPPVYGSSKDSNVDVNHNIVFVVVNYTLENLGGDAFNLRLVHPKSKQIFKKFSSLKASTSEEIRLELTQFQIDQLNQKKELEDSLDFFYECTNGRLVKYELLIRIYQTNYPFYGVNLFLWSVDS
;
A
#
# COMPACT_ATOMS: atom_id res chain seq x y z
N MET A 1 -6.05 56.60 -0.64
CA MET A 1 -5.12 57.77 -0.71
C MET A 1 -4.20 57.76 0.48
N ASN A 2 -2.90 57.98 0.26
CA ASN A 2 -2.00 58.19 1.39
C ASN A 2 -2.36 59.57 1.95
N LYS A 3 -2.63 59.66 3.25
CA LYS A 3 -3.16 60.89 3.88
C LYS A 3 -2.29 62.11 3.53
N ARG A 4 -0.97 61.91 3.41
CA ARG A 4 -0.01 62.95 3.04
C ARG A 4 -0.19 63.49 1.61
N SER A 5 -0.37 62.62 0.61
CA SER A 5 -0.56 63.08 -0.78
C SER A 5 -1.92 63.74 -0.99
N LEU A 6 -2.94 63.30 -0.26
CA LEU A 6 -4.25 63.95 -0.20
C LEU A 6 -4.14 65.38 0.34
N THR A 7 -3.49 65.53 1.51
CA THR A 7 -3.34 66.84 2.16
C THR A 7 -2.54 67.81 1.31
N ILE A 8 -1.44 67.35 0.68
CA ILE A 8 -0.66 68.17 -0.26
C ILE A 8 -1.53 68.58 -1.46
N GLY A 9 -2.29 67.65 -2.02
CA GLY A 9 -3.19 67.93 -3.14
C GLY A 9 -4.20 69.03 -2.82
N VAL A 10 -4.86 68.92 -1.66
CA VAL A 10 -5.82 69.92 -1.18
C VAL A 10 -5.17 71.28 -0.93
N ILE A 11 -4.00 71.33 -0.28
CA ILE A 11 -3.27 72.58 -0.01
C ILE A 11 -2.91 73.29 -1.31
N VAL A 12 -2.35 72.57 -2.30
CA VAL A 12 -1.98 73.14 -3.60
C VAL A 12 -3.20 73.72 -4.31
N THR A 13 -4.35 73.04 -4.24
CA THR A 13 -5.58 73.52 -4.88
C THR A 13 -6.19 74.73 -4.16
N ALA A 14 -6.08 74.80 -2.83
CA ALA A 14 -6.53 75.95 -2.05
C ALA A 14 -5.68 77.20 -2.33
N ILE A 15 -4.35 77.03 -2.44
CA ILE A 15 -3.43 78.10 -2.82
C ILE A 15 -3.73 78.59 -4.24
N TRP A 16 -3.96 77.68 -5.18
CA TRP A 16 -4.30 78.03 -6.57
C TRP A 16 -5.57 78.89 -6.66
N ILE A 17 -6.63 78.50 -5.96
CA ILE A 17 -7.88 79.27 -5.91
C ILE A 17 -7.65 80.64 -5.24
N ALA A 18 -6.88 80.69 -4.15
CA ALA A 18 -6.56 81.95 -3.46
C ALA A 18 -5.80 82.93 -4.36
N ILE A 19 -4.85 82.45 -5.18
CA ILE A 19 -4.12 83.28 -6.15
C ILE A 19 -5.07 83.85 -7.21
N ILE A 20 -6.00 83.04 -7.73
CA ILE A 20 -6.96 83.48 -8.75
C ILE A 20 -7.91 84.53 -8.18
N VAL A 21 -8.42 84.32 -6.97
CA VAL A 21 -9.28 85.30 -6.26
C VAL A 21 -8.51 86.60 -6.01
N PHE A 22 -7.24 86.51 -5.58
CA PHE A 22 -6.39 87.66 -5.38
C PHE A 22 -6.18 88.46 -6.68
N ILE A 23 -5.84 87.79 -7.79
CA ILE A 23 -5.68 88.44 -9.09
C ILE A 23 -6.97 89.13 -9.51
N TYR A 24 -8.12 88.45 -9.38
CA TYR A 24 -9.43 88.99 -9.75
C TYR A 24 -9.78 90.28 -8.96
N LEU A 25 -9.52 90.29 -7.66
CA LEU A 25 -9.79 91.45 -6.80
C LEU A 25 -8.84 92.63 -7.04
N PHE A 26 -7.57 92.36 -7.37
CA PHE A 26 -6.55 93.41 -7.51
C PHE A 26 -6.40 93.97 -8.94
N THR A 27 -6.83 93.23 -9.97
CA THR A 27 -6.70 93.67 -11.38
C THR A 27 -7.94 94.33 -11.95
N GLY A 28 -9.08 94.30 -11.23
CA GLY A 28 -10.31 94.96 -11.65
C GLY A 28 -10.88 94.41 -12.97
N LEU A 29 -10.64 93.13 -13.26
CA LEU A 29 -11.14 92.46 -14.45
C LEU A 29 -12.66 92.62 -14.58
N GLU A 30 -13.13 93.08 -15.74
CA GLU A 30 -14.56 93.18 -16.02
C GLU A 30 -15.21 91.80 -15.88
N HIS A 31 -16.39 91.75 -15.27
CA HIS A 31 -17.14 90.50 -15.12
C HIS A 31 -17.51 89.98 -16.52
N PRO A 32 -17.39 88.66 -16.78
CA PRO A 32 -17.76 88.08 -18.07
C PRO A 32 -19.20 88.48 -18.41
N LYS A 33 -19.38 89.11 -19.57
CA LYS A 33 -20.65 89.76 -19.95
C LYS A 33 -21.62 88.78 -20.61
N SER A 34 -21.13 87.61 -21.01
CA SER A 34 -21.92 86.52 -21.58
C SER A 34 -21.70 85.18 -20.86
N LEU A 35 -22.67 84.27 -20.99
CA LEU A 35 -22.60 82.92 -20.41
C LEU A 35 -21.40 82.11 -20.95
N ASN A 36 -20.99 82.38 -22.19
CA ASN A 36 -19.88 81.68 -22.85
C ASN A 36 -18.53 82.12 -22.27
N GLU A 37 -18.33 83.42 -22.06
CA GLU A 37 -17.11 83.96 -21.44
C GLU A 37 -16.95 83.49 -19.98
N LEU A 38 -18.06 83.31 -19.27
CA LEU A 38 -18.05 82.73 -17.93
C LEU A 38 -17.60 81.25 -17.99
N GLY A 39 -18.08 80.49 -18.96
CA GLY A 39 -17.65 79.11 -19.22
C GLY A 39 -16.15 79.01 -19.50
N ASP A 40 -15.62 79.88 -20.38
CA ASP A 40 -14.20 79.90 -20.74
C ASP A 40 -13.30 80.27 -19.54
N PHE A 41 -13.76 81.22 -18.70
CA PHE A 41 -13.06 81.56 -17.46
C PHE A 41 -13.01 80.39 -16.47
N LEU A 42 -14.15 79.74 -16.21
CA LEU A 42 -14.17 78.57 -15.33
C LEU A 42 -13.32 77.41 -15.90
N ALA A 43 -13.38 77.17 -17.20
CA ALA A 43 -12.56 76.15 -17.85
C ALA A 43 -11.07 76.42 -17.65
N GLY A 44 -10.63 77.69 -17.79
CA GLY A 44 -9.24 78.08 -17.54
C GLY A 44 -8.80 77.93 -16.08
N VAL A 45 -9.67 78.25 -15.11
CA VAL A 45 -9.40 78.13 -13.67
C VAL A 45 -9.34 76.68 -13.21
N PHE A 46 -10.28 75.84 -13.68
CA PHE A 46 -10.42 74.45 -13.24
C PHE A 46 -9.56 73.45 -14.03
N ALA A 47 -9.13 73.76 -15.26
CA ALA A 47 -8.32 72.83 -16.05
C ALA A 47 -7.00 72.43 -15.34
N PRO A 48 -6.16 73.36 -14.83
CA PRO A 48 -4.92 72.99 -14.12
C PRO A 48 -5.18 72.16 -12.86
N ILE A 49 -6.26 72.45 -12.14
CA ILE A 49 -6.68 71.68 -10.95
C ILE A 49 -7.00 70.24 -11.34
N ALA A 50 -7.82 70.05 -12.37
CA ALA A 50 -8.22 68.73 -12.84
C ALA A 50 -7.02 67.91 -13.32
N PHE A 51 -6.12 68.52 -14.11
CA PHE A 51 -4.89 67.87 -14.57
C PHE A 51 -3.96 67.48 -13.42
N PHE A 52 -3.81 68.34 -12.42
CA PHE A 52 -2.99 68.05 -11.25
C PHE A 52 -3.50 66.84 -10.47
N TRP A 53 -4.81 66.78 -10.19
CA TRP A 53 -5.43 65.62 -9.53
C TRP A 53 -5.32 64.34 -10.37
N LEU A 54 -5.43 64.45 -11.70
CA LEU A 54 -5.27 63.32 -12.60
C LEU A 54 -3.85 62.73 -12.51
N ILE A 55 -2.81 63.57 -12.55
CA ILE A 55 -1.41 63.14 -12.43
C ILE A 55 -1.14 62.51 -11.07
N LEU A 56 -1.62 63.13 -9.99
CA LEU A 56 -1.51 62.56 -8.64
C LEU A 56 -2.19 61.19 -8.53
N GLY A 57 -3.38 61.05 -9.13
CA GLY A 57 -4.09 59.78 -9.21
C GLY A 57 -3.28 58.71 -9.94
N TYR A 58 -2.71 59.04 -11.10
CA TYR A 58 -1.91 58.12 -11.90
C TYR A 58 -0.62 57.67 -11.19
N MET A 59 0.12 58.61 -10.58
CA MET A 59 1.31 58.28 -9.80
C MET A 59 0.98 57.37 -8.60
N GLN A 60 -0.19 57.58 -7.98
CA GLN A 60 -0.63 56.74 -6.88
C GLN A 60 -1.02 55.34 -7.36
N GLN A 61 -1.73 55.23 -8.49
CA GLN A 61 -2.06 53.94 -9.09
C GLN A 61 -0.80 53.14 -9.43
N GLY A 62 0.23 53.78 -10.00
CA GLY A 62 1.51 53.13 -10.29
C GLY A 62 2.20 52.56 -9.04
N LYS A 63 2.24 53.32 -7.93
CA LYS A 63 2.79 52.84 -6.66
C LYS A 63 1.99 51.68 -6.06
N GLN A 64 0.67 51.70 -6.18
CA GLN A 64 -0.19 50.61 -5.72
C GLN A 64 0.05 49.34 -6.54
N LEU A 65 0.21 49.49 -7.86
CA LEU A 65 0.52 48.36 -8.74
C LEU A 65 1.88 47.75 -8.38
N GLU A 66 2.92 48.56 -8.19
CA GLU A 66 4.24 48.08 -7.77
C GLU A 66 4.18 47.32 -6.42
N GLN A 67 3.44 47.85 -5.45
CA GLN A 67 3.23 47.19 -4.16
C GLN A 67 2.48 45.87 -4.31
N ASN A 68 1.47 45.82 -5.18
CA ASN A 68 0.72 44.60 -5.45
C ASN A 68 1.59 43.54 -6.14
N THR A 69 2.38 43.94 -7.14
CA THR A 69 3.33 43.06 -7.82
C THR A 69 4.34 42.48 -6.84
N LYS A 70 4.93 43.29 -5.96
CA LYS A 70 5.84 42.80 -4.91
C LYS A 70 5.17 41.83 -3.94
N ALA A 71 3.92 42.07 -3.57
CA ALA A 71 3.17 41.16 -2.71
C ALA A 71 2.89 39.81 -3.42
N LEU A 72 2.58 39.84 -4.72
CA LEU A 72 2.39 38.65 -5.54
C LEU A 72 3.70 37.86 -5.69
N GLU A 73 4.83 38.52 -5.95
CA GLU A 73 6.15 37.88 -6.01
C GLU A 73 6.49 37.18 -4.68
N GLN A 74 6.22 37.83 -3.54
CA GLN A 74 6.42 37.23 -2.23
C GLN A 74 5.49 36.02 -2.00
N GLN A 75 4.23 36.10 -2.44
CA GLN A 75 3.30 34.97 -2.38
C GLN A 75 3.77 33.80 -3.25
N GLU A 76 4.27 34.07 -4.44
CA GLU A 76 4.80 33.03 -5.33
C GLU A 76 5.99 32.30 -4.70
N ILE A 77 6.93 33.04 -4.11
CA ILE A 77 8.08 32.45 -3.39
C ILE A 77 7.61 31.59 -2.22
N ALA A 78 6.65 32.07 -1.42
CA ALA A 78 6.11 31.32 -0.29
C ALA A 78 5.38 30.04 -0.74
N LEU A 79 4.64 30.08 -1.85
CA LEU A 79 3.98 28.93 -2.45
C LEU A 79 4.99 27.90 -2.96
N GLN A 80 6.07 28.35 -3.61
CA GLN A 80 7.14 27.46 -4.06
C GLN A 80 7.79 26.73 -2.88
N LEU A 81 8.12 27.46 -1.79
CA LEU A 81 8.66 26.87 -0.57
C LEU A 81 7.70 25.84 0.03
N GLN A 82 6.41 26.15 0.10
CA GLN A 82 5.38 25.24 0.61
C GLN A 82 5.27 23.96 -0.23
N ILE A 83 5.37 24.08 -1.56
CA ILE A 83 5.36 22.93 -2.47
C ILE A 83 6.59 22.05 -2.22
N ASP A 84 7.77 22.64 -2.01
CA ASP A 84 8.98 21.88 -1.77
C ASP A 84 8.97 21.19 -0.40
N GLU A 85 8.50 21.86 0.65
CA GLU A 85 8.26 21.23 1.97
C GLU A 85 7.26 20.07 1.87
N MET A 86 6.16 20.26 1.13
CA MET A 86 5.17 19.22 0.90
C MET A 86 5.76 18.02 0.15
N ARG A 87 6.61 18.26 -0.86
CA ARG A 87 7.30 17.19 -1.59
C ARG A 87 8.20 16.37 -0.66
N GLU A 88 8.95 17.02 0.23
CA GLU A 88 9.75 16.32 1.23
C GLU A 88 8.87 15.53 2.22
N GLY A 89 7.76 16.11 2.67
CA GLY A 89 6.79 15.41 3.51
C GLY A 89 6.19 14.17 2.83
N ILE A 90 5.86 14.27 1.53
CA ILE A 90 5.38 13.12 0.74
C ILE A 90 6.45 12.03 0.65
N LYS A 91 7.72 12.38 0.42
CA LYS A 91 8.82 11.41 0.38
C LYS A 91 8.92 10.62 1.70
N GLN A 92 8.88 11.33 2.83
CA GLN A 92 8.89 10.70 4.16
C GLN A 92 7.68 9.78 4.37
N GLN A 93 6.49 10.20 3.92
CA GLN A 93 5.29 9.38 4.02
C GLN A 93 5.39 8.11 3.16
N VAL A 94 5.94 8.21 1.95
CA VAL A 94 6.18 7.05 1.08
C VAL A 94 7.17 6.08 1.74
N GLU A 95 8.26 6.58 2.31
CA GLU A 95 9.24 5.75 3.03
C GLU A 95 8.60 5.05 4.25
N LEU A 96 7.79 5.76 5.03
CA LEU A 96 7.07 5.18 6.16
C LEU A 96 6.10 4.09 5.73
N VAL A 97 5.35 4.28 4.63
CA VAL A 97 4.46 3.26 4.08
C VAL A 97 5.25 2.03 3.61
N GLN A 98 6.44 2.22 3.03
CA GLN A 98 7.31 1.11 2.64
C GLN A 98 7.79 0.32 3.86
N LEU A 99 8.25 1.01 4.91
CA LEU A 99 8.67 0.37 6.17
C LEU A 99 7.52 -0.39 6.83
N GLN A 100 6.31 0.18 6.86
CA GLN A 100 5.14 -0.50 7.39
C GLN A 100 4.80 -1.77 6.61
N ARG A 101 4.88 -1.75 5.27
CA ARG A 101 4.69 -2.95 4.44
C ARG A 101 5.74 -4.01 4.74
N GLN A 102 7.01 -3.62 4.85
CA GLN A 102 8.08 -4.56 5.21
C GLN A 102 7.86 -5.19 6.58
N GLN A 103 7.50 -4.40 7.58
CA GLN A 103 7.18 -4.92 8.92
C GLN A 103 5.99 -5.87 8.90
N LEU A 104 4.94 -5.54 8.14
CA LEU A 104 3.76 -6.38 8.01
C LEU A 104 4.10 -7.70 7.29
N ASP A 105 4.92 -7.67 6.25
CA ASP A 105 5.40 -8.87 5.54
C ASP A 105 6.28 -9.75 6.45
N GLU A 106 7.17 -9.15 7.26
CA GLU A 106 7.96 -9.88 8.24
C GLU A 106 7.09 -10.51 9.35
N GLN A 107 6.15 -9.74 9.89
CA GLN A 107 5.18 -10.25 10.86
C GLN A 107 4.36 -11.41 10.26
N HIS A 108 3.93 -11.28 9.01
CA HIS A 108 3.25 -12.38 8.32
C HIS A 108 4.13 -13.61 8.22
N LYS A 109 5.39 -13.48 7.78
CA LYS A 109 6.34 -14.61 7.71
C LYS A 109 6.60 -15.26 9.07
N MET A 110 6.65 -14.50 10.16
CA MET A 110 6.80 -15.05 11.51
C MET A 110 5.59 -15.89 11.94
N LEU A 111 4.40 -15.56 11.45
CA LEU A 111 3.15 -16.26 11.75
C LEU A 111 2.84 -17.40 10.78
N GLU A 112 3.64 -17.57 9.72
CA GLU A 112 3.42 -18.67 8.77
C GLU A 112 3.73 -20.02 9.45
N PRO A 113 2.79 -20.98 9.42
CA PRO A 113 3.06 -22.35 9.83
C PRO A 113 4.17 -22.95 8.98
N ARG A 114 5.09 -23.66 9.62
CA ARG A 114 6.19 -24.36 8.96
C ARG A 114 6.19 -25.79 9.40
N PHE A 115 5.90 -26.68 8.47
CA PHE A 115 5.80 -28.10 8.76
C PHE A 115 7.07 -28.83 8.37
N ILE A 116 7.54 -29.68 9.26
CA ILE A 116 8.56 -30.67 8.96
C ILE A 116 8.02 -32.06 9.26
N ILE A 117 8.51 -33.03 8.52
CA ILE A 117 8.21 -34.44 8.75
C ILE A 117 9.42 -35.06 9.43
N SER A 118 9.18 -35.65 10.60
CA SER A 118 10.19 -36.35 11.37
C SER A 118 9.74 -37.79 11.66
N GLN A 119 10.71 -38.64 12.03
CA GLN A 119 10.45 -40.00 12.54
C GLN A 119 9.58 -40.89 11.62
N SER A 120 9.72 -40.74 10.31
CA SER A 120 8.96 -41.54 9.34
C SER A 120 9.39 -43.01 9.35
N LYS A 121 8.43 -43.92 9.52
CA LYS A 121 8.65 -45.37 9.54
C LYS A 121 7.49 -46.12 8.87
N VAL A 122 7.76 -47.33 8.42
CA VAL A 122 6.74 -48.28 7.99
C VAL A 122 6.66 -49.36 9.06
N ASP A 123 5.47 -49.60 9.60
CA ASP A 123 5.28 -50.72 10.54
C ASP A 123 5.51 -52.05 9.81
N PRO A 124 5.92 -53.12 10.53
CA PRO A 124 6.08 -54.43 9.93
C PRO A 124 4.81 -54.85 9.16
N PRO A 125 4.91 -55.17 7.87
CA PRO A 125 3.75 -55.50 7.06
C PRO A 125 3.09 -56.78 7.54
N VAL A 126 1.77 -56.83 7.45
CA VAL A 126 1.00 -58.04 7.76
C VAL A 126 0.85 -58.86 6.48
N TYR A 127 1.28 -60.12 6.55
CA TYR A 127 1.18 -61.07 5.44
C TYR A 127 -0.04 -61.95 5.60
N GLY A 128 -0.71 -62.24 4.49
CA GLY A 128 -1.86 -63.14 4.44
C GLY A 128 -1.41 -64.59 4.38
N SER A 129 -2.11 -65.47 5.08
CA SER A 129 -2.01 -66.92 4.90
C SER A 129 -3.06 -67.39 3.88
N SER A 130 -2.66 -67.56 2.62
CA SER A 130 -3.41 -68.29 1.59
C SER A 130 -3.30 -69.81 1.79
N LYS A 131 -4.39 -70.53 1.55
CA LYS A 131 -4.45 -72.01 1.52
C LYS A 131 -4.20 -72.58 0.11
N ASP A 132 -3.99 -71.72 -0.88
CA ASP A 132 -3.76 -72.13 -2.26
C ASP A 132 -2.28 -72.41 -2.51
N SER A 133 -1.96 -73.67 -2.82
CA SER A 133 -0.60 -74.18 -3.08
C SER A 133 0.12 -73.51 -4.26
N ASN A 134 -0.60 -72.78 -5.13
CA ASN A 134 -0.04 -72.08 -6.29
C ASN A 134 0.25 -70.59 -6.05
N VAL A 135 -0.14 -70.04 -4.90
CA VAL A 135 0.18 -68.66 -4.52
C VAL A 135 1.39 -68.72 -3.59
N ASP A 136 2.48 -68.02 -3.92
CA ASP A 136 3.62 -67.91 -3.00
C ASP A 136 3.22 -67.02 -1.81
N VAL A 137 2.59 -67.68 -0.85
CA VAL A 137 1.87 -67.10 0.27
C VAL A 137 2.76 -66.21 1.15
N ASN A 138 4.04 -66.55 1.20
CA ASN A 138 4.99 -65.92 2.09
C ASN A 138 5.32 -64.48 1.69
N HIS A 139 4.98 -64.03 0.47
CA HIS A 139 5.38 -62.72 -0.04
C HIS A 139 4.25 -61.74 -0.30
N ASN A 140 2.99 -62.14 -0.05
CA ASN A 140 1.83 -61.29 -0.34
C ASN A 140 1.44 -60.44 0.87
N ILE A 141 1.80 -59.16 0.83
CA ILE A 141 1.41 -58.19 1.85
C ILE A 141 -0.09 -57.94 1.76
N VAL A 142 -0.76 -57.86 2.91
CA VAL A 142 -2.21 -57.58 3.02
C VAL A 142 -2.48 -56.26 3.73
N PHE A 143 -1.54 -55.80 4.56
CA PHE A 143 -1.69 -54.54 5.28
C PHE A 143 -0.34 -53.87 5.52
N VAL A 144 -0.29 -52.56 5.26
CA VAL A 144 0.89 -51.71 5.47
C VAL A 144 0.44 -50.40 6.08
N VAL A 145 1.17 -49.96 7.11
CA VAL A 145 0.95 -48.70 7.79
C VAL A 145 2.23 -47.87 7.74
N VAL A 146 2.09 -46.62 7.30
CA VAL A 146 3.13 -45.61 7.38
C VAL A 146 2.82 -44.67 8.55
N ASN A 147 3.77 -44.53 9.46
CA ASN A 147 3.69 -43.58 10.57
C ASN A 147 4.75 -42.50 10.41
N TYR A 148 4.38 -41.25 10.67
CA TYR A 148 5.33 -40.14 10.73
C TYR A 148 4.85 -39.07 11.69
N THR A 149 5.78 -38.28 12.20
CA THR A 149 5.48 -37.14 13.06
C THR A 149 5.49 -35.87 12.21
N LEU A 150 4.38 -35.13 12.24
CA LEU A 150 4.28 -33.81 11.64
C LEU A 150 4.55 -32.77 12.73
N GLU A 151 5.64 -32.04 12.61
CA GLU A 151 5.99 -30.98 13.57
C GLU A 151 5.72 -29.61 12.95
N ASN A 152 5.03 -28.75 13.71
CA ASN A 152 4.84 -27.35 13.34
C ASN A 152 5.89 -26.48 14.06
N LEU A 153 6.90 -26.04 13.32
CA LEU A 153 7.96 -25.15 13.80
C LEU A 153 7.66 -23.65 13.55
N GLY A 154 6.47 -23.33 13.05
CA GLY A 154 6.05 -21.97 12.70
C GLY A 154 4.89 -21.49 13.57
N GLY A 155 4.05 -20.62 12.99
CA GLY A 155 2.81 -20.14 13.62
C GLY A 155 1.68 -21.18 13.63
N ASP A 156 0.57 -20.85 14.28
CA ASP A 156 -0.59 -21.74 14.40
C ASP A 156 -1.23 -22.03 13.04
N ALA A 157 -1.60 -23.30 12.83
CA ALA A 157 -2.33 -23.75 11.65
C ALA A 157 -3.70 -24.32 12.02
N PHE A 158 -4.68 -24.09 11.16
CA PHE A 158 -6.06 -24.50 11.34
C PHE A 158 -6.55 -25.33 10.16
N ASN A 159 -7.60 -26.11 10.39
CA ASN A 159 -8.32 -26.85 9.34
C ASN A 159 -7.42 -27.72 8.45
N LEU A 160 -6.39 -28.33 9.03
CA LEU A 160 -5.42 -29.14 8.31
C LEU A 160 -6.11 -30.36 7.71
N ARG A 161 -5.84 -30.64 6.43
CA ARG A 161 -6.47 -31.74 5.68
C ARG A 161 -5.45 -32.42 4.77
N LEU A 162 -5.37 -33.73 4.87
CA LEU A 162 -4.66 -34.58 3.92
C LEU A 162 -5.68 -35.22 2.98
N VAL A 163 -5.56 -34.94 1.68
CA VAL A 163 -6.54 -35.35 0.67
C VAL A 163 -5.82 -36.00 -0.50
N HIS A 164 -6.32 -37.14 -0.99
CA HIS A 164 -5.73 -37.74 -2.17
C HIS A 164 -6.14 -36.95 -3.43
N PRO A 165 -5.19 -36.62 -4.33
CA PRO A 165 -5.39 -35.65 -5.41
C PRO A 165 -6.49 -36.04 -6.39
N LYS A 166 -6.55 -37.33 -6.78
CA LYS A 166 -7.53 -37.87 -7.75
C LYS A 166 -8.89 -38.25 -7.15
N SER A 167 -8.90 -39.05 -6.08
CA SER A 167 -10.15 -39.53 -5.46
C SER A 167 -10.84 -38.49 -4.58
N LYS A 168 -10.14 -37.40 -4.20
CA LYS A 168 -10.60 -36.39 -3.23
C LYS A 168 -10.97 -36.96 -1.86
N GLN A 169 -10.55 -38.19 -1.56
CA GLN A 169 -10.73 -38.82 -0.27
C GLN A 169 -9.88 -38.10 0.78
N ILE A 170 -10.49 -37.75 1.92
CA ILE A 170 -9.80 -37.14 3.06
C ILE A 170 -9.22 -38.26 3.93
N PHE A 171 -7.89 -38.31 4.03
CA PHE A 171 -7.16 -39.30 4.84
C PHE A 171 -7.08 -38.88 6.31
N LYS A 172 -6.93 -37.58 6.54
CA LYS A 172 -6.84 -37.03 7.88
C LYS A 172 -7.31 -35.59 7.90
N LYS A 173 -7.95 -35.20 9.00
CA LYS A 173 -8.37 -33.83 9.28
C LYS A 173 -8.03 -33.48 10.73
N PHE A 174 -7.40 -32.33 10.92
CA PHE A 174 -7.11 -31.75 12.23
C PHE A 174 -7.79 -30.39 12.34
N SER A 175 -8.32 -30.06 13.52
CA SER A 175 -8.91 -28.74 13.77
C SER A 175 -7.84 -27.66 13.84
N SER A 176 -6.73 -27.94 14.52
CA SER A 176 -5.61 -27.02 14.68
C SER A 176 -4.34 -27.75 15.11
N LEU A 177 -3.19 -27.33 14.59
CA LEU A 177 -1.87 -27.70 15.10
C LEU A 177 -1.15 -26.43 15.52
N LYS A 178 -0.95 -26.28 16.84
CA LYS A 178 -0.36 -25.06 17.43
C LYS A 178 1.13 -24.95 17.10
N ALA A 179 1.65 -23.74 17.21
CA ALA A 179 3.07 -23.46 17.10
C ALA A 179 3.89 -24.35 18.05
N SER A 180 5.01 -24.88 17.56
CA SER A 180 5.95 -25.74 18.29
C SER A 180 5.31 -27.02 18.86
N THR A 181 4.29 -27.55 18.20
CA THR A 181 3.68 -28.84 18.56
C THR A 181 3.83 -29.86 17.44
N SER A 182 3.71 -31.13 17.81
CA SER A 182 3.88 -32.26 16.92
C SER A 182 2.69 -33.21 17.02
N GLU A 183 2.31 -33.80 15.89
CA GLU A 183 1.22 -34.78 15.84
C GLU A 183 1.65 -36.01 15.04
N GLU A 184 1.34 -37.20 15.57
CA GLU A 184 1.64 -38.46 14.90
C GLU A 184 0.54 -38.78 13.87
N ILE A 185 0.97 -39.00 12.64
CA ILE A 185 0.09 -39.28 11.51
C ILE A 185 0.29 -40.72 11.08
N ARG A 186 -0.84 -41.44 11.02
CA ARG A 186 -0.91 -42.82 10.57
C ARG A 186 -1.64 -42.88 9.23
N LEU A 187 -0.98 -43.43 8.21
CA LEU A 187 -1.52 -43.65 6.87
C LEU A 187 -1.55 -45.13 6.57
N GLU A 188 -2.73 -45.65 6.24
CA GLU A 188 -2.92 -47.04 5.83
C GLU A 188 -2.97 -47.12 4.31
N LEU A 189 -2.21 -48.05 3.72
CA LEU A 189 -2.23 -48.26 2.28
C LEU A 189 -3.54 -48.95 1.88
N THR A 190 -4.13 -48.47 0.78
CA THR A 190 -5.26 -49.11 0.13
C THR A 190 -4.86 -50.43 -0.54
N GLN A 191 -5.84 -51.30 -0.81
CA GLN A 191 -5.57 -52.58 -1.48
C GLN A 191 -4.83 -52.40 -2.81
N PHE A 192 -5.22 -51.39 -3.60
CA PHE A 192 -4.57 -51.10 -4.89
C PHE A 192 -3.08 -50.75 -4.74
N GLN A 193 -2.73 -49.93 -3.74
CA GLN A 193 -1.34 -49.57 -3.44
C GLN A 193 -0.53 -50.78 -2.96
N ILE A 194 -1.16 -51.64 -2.15
CA ILE A 194 -0.55 -52.88 -1.66
C ILE A 194 -0.26 -53.83 -2.83
N ASP A 195 -1.20 -53.99 -3.77
CA ASP A 195 -1.02 -54.82 -4.96
C ASP A 195 0.15 -54.31 -5.83
N GLN A 196 0.27 -52.99 -5.99
CA GLN A 196 1.41 -52.39 -6.68
C GLN A 196 2.75 -52.62 -5.95
N LEU A 197 2.76 -52.45 -4.63
CA LEU A 197 3.95 -52.68 -3.80
C LEU A 197 4.39 -54.15 -3.86
N ASN A 198 3.43 -55.09 -3.84
CA ASN A 198 3.72 -56.52 -3.98
C ASN A 198 4.38 -56.85 -5.32
N GLN A 199 3.94 -56.23 -6.41
CA GLN A 199 4.45 -56.43 -7.77
C GLN A 199 5.79 -55.76 -8.04
N LYS A 200 5.93 -54.48 -7.66
CA LYS A 200 7.09 -53.64 -8.04
C LYS A 200 8.14 -53.48 -6.95
N LYS A 201 7.82 -53.85 -5.70
CA LYS A 201 8.65 -53.63 -4.49
C LYS A 201 8.94 -52.15 -4.15
N GLU A 202 8.40 -51.24 -4.93
CA GLU A 202 8.39 -49.80 -4.69
C GLU A 202 7.01 -49.23 -5.00
N LEU A 203 6.61 -48.20 -4.25
CA LEU A 203 5.38 -47.46 -4.42
C LEU A 203 5.69 -45.96 -4.28
N GLU A 204 5.24 -45.17 -5.23
CA GLU A 204 5.23 -43.72 -5.16
C GLU A 204 3.80 -43.22 -5.19
N ASP A 205 3.46 -42.34 -4.25
CA ASP A 205 2.16 -41.69 -4.17
C ASP A 205 2.29 -40.23 -3.71
N SER A 206 1.21 -39.47 -3.84
CA SER A 206 1.14 -38.05 -3.51
C SER A 206 -0.17 -37.74 -2.78
N LEU A 207 -0.10 -36.93 -1.73
CA LEU A 207 -1.27 -36.41 -1.02
C LEU A 207 -1.24 -34.87 -1.04
N ASP A 208 -2.38 -34.26 -1.31
CA ASP A 208 -2.55 -32.83 -1.13
C ASP A 208 -2.69 -32.52 0.37
N PHE A 209 -1.76 -31.74 0.92
CA PHE A 209 -1.81 -31.22 2.29
C PHE A 209 -2.30 -29.77 2.28
N PHE A 210 -3.47 -29.54 2.87
CA PHE A 210 -4.08 -28.22 2.99
C PHE A 210 -4.05 -27.75 4.44
N TYR A 211 -3.85 -26.46 4.65
CA TYR A 211 -4.08 -25.83 5.95
C TYR A 211 -4.48 -24.37 5.77
N GLU A 212 -5.02 -23.81 6.84
CA GLU A 212 -5.39 -22.40 6.95
C GLU A 212 -4.50 -21.72 7.98
N CYS A 213 -3.88 -20.61 7.60
CA CYS A 213 -3.08 -19.77 8.48
C CYS A 213 -3.98 -18.95 9.43
N THR A 214 -3.40 -18.41 10.50
CA THR A 214 -4.06 -17.44 11.41
C THR A 214 -4.69 -16.24 10.69
N ASN A 215 -4.15 -15.83 9.55
CA ASN A 215 -4.65 -14.74 8.73
C ASN A 215 -5.76 -15.16 7.72
N GLY A 216 -6.23 -16.41 7.77
CA GLY A 216 -7.25 -16.96 6.86
C GLY A 216 -6.72 -17.39 5.48
N ARG A 217 -5.40 -17.26 5.21
CA ARG A 217 -4.81 -17.75 3.95
C ARG A 217 -4.86 -19.28 3.93
N LEU A 218 -5.46 -19.82 2.88
CA LEU A 218 -5.40 -21.25 2.58
C LEU A 218 -4.11 -21.55 1.81
N VAL A 219 -3.36 -22.54 2.26
CA VAL A 219 -2.09 -22.94 1.64
C VAL A 219 -2.14 -24.42 1.29
N LYS A 220 -1.54 -24.78 0.15
CA LYS A 220 -1.46 -26.14 -0.36
C LYS A 220 0.00 -26.59 -0.49
N TYR A 221 0.30 -27.74 0.08
CA TYR A 221 1.52 -28.49 -0.16
C TYR A 221 1.18 -29.84 -0.79
N GLU A 222 2.16 -30.42 -1.47
CA GLU A 222 2.13 -31.79 -1.95
C GLU A 222 3.04 -32.64 -1.07
N LEU A 223 2.47 -33.66 -0.44
CA LEU A 223 3.19 -34.67 0.32
C LEU A 223 3.48 -35.85 -0.60
N LEU A 224 4.72 -35.96 -1.05
CA LEU A 224 5.22 -37.10 -1.80
C LEU A 224 5.62 -38.22 -0.84
N ILE A 225 5.08 -39.41 -1.11
CA ILE A 225 5.28 -40.62 -0.32
C ILE A 225 5.96 -41.65 -1.20
N ARG A 226 7.20 -42.00 -0.86
CA ARG A 226 7.93 -43.07 -1.54
C ARG A 226 8.24 -44.20 -0.59
N ILE A 227 7.63 -45.35 -0.81
CA ILE A 227 7.84 -46.57 -0.04
C ILE A 227 8.67 -47.53 -0.89
N TYR A 228 9.69 -48.13 -0.29
CA TYR A 228 10.60 -49.03 -0.97
C TYR A 228 10.99 -50.18 -0.05
N GLN A 229 11.21 -51.36 -0.63
CA GLN A 229 11.68 -52.51 0.11
C GLN A 229 13.14 -52.31 0.52
N THR A 230 13.46 -52.47 1.80
CA THR A 230 14.84 -52.39 2.30
C THR A 230 15.44 -53.79 2.37
N ASN A 231 15.07 -54.55 3.39
CA ASN A 231 15.36 -55.97 3.55
C ASN A 231 14.04 -56.66 3.83
N TYR A 232 13.67 -57.66 3.04
CA TYR A 232 12.46 -58.45 3.34
C TYR A 232 12.49 -58.96 4.79
N PRO A 233 11.41 -58.82 5.58
CA PRO A 233 10.07 -58.31 5.26
C PRO A 233 9.85 -56.79 5.51
N PHE A 234 10.89 -56.00 5.70
CA PHE A 234 10.83 -54.59 6.05
C PHE A 234 10.80 -53.66 4.84
N TYR A 235 10.12 -52.52 5.03
CA TYR A 235 10.01 -51.43 4.07
C TYR A 235 10.50 -50.13 4.70
N GLY A 236 11.11 -49.28 3.88
CA GLY A 236 11.44 -47.91 4.20
C GLY A 236 10.42 -46.95 3.59
N VAL A 237 10.37 -45.73 4.12
CA VAL A 237 9.58 -44.65 3.55
C VAL A 237 10.40 -43.37 3.53
N ASN A 238 10.32 -42.65 2.43
CA ASN A 238 10.77 -41.26 2.33
C ASN A 238 9.54 -40.39 2.10
N LEU A 239 9.39 -39.36 2.93
CA LEU A 239 8.31 -38.40 2.86
C LEU A 239 8.90 -37.03 2.55
N PHE A 240 8.37 -36.38 1.51
CA PHE A 240 8.79 -35.03 1.12
C PHE A 240 7.59 -34.13 1.05
N LEU A 241 7.64 -33.00 1.75
CA LEU A 241 6.61 -31.97 1.68
C LEU A 241 7.09 -30.86 0.74
N TRP A 242 6.39 -30.65 -0.36
CA TRP A 242 6.75 -29.68 -1.40
C TRP A 242 5.68 -28.59 -1.50
N SER A 243 6.10 -27.32 -1.58
CA SER A 243 5.15 -26.21 -1.72
C SER A 243 4.67 -26.15 -3.17
N VAL A 244 3.35 -26.13 -3.39
CA VAL A 244 2.77 -26.10 -4.74
C VAL A 244 2.84 -24.70 -5.36
N ASP A 245 3.10 -23.68 -4.55
CA ASP A 245 3.06 -22.26 -4.93
C ASP A 245 4.45 -21.64 -5.22
N SER A 246 5.48 -22.45 -5.50
CA SER A 246 6.85 -21.97 -5.81
C SER A 246 7.02 -21.50 -7.25
#